data_AF-A0A497QVE1-F1
#
_entry.id   AF-A0A497QVE1-F1
#
_cell.length_a   1.000
_cell.length_b   1.000
_cell.length_c   1.000
_cell.angle_alpha   90.00
_cell.angle_beta   90.00
_cell.angle_gamma   90.00
#
_symmetry.space_group_name_H-M   'P 1'
#
loop_
_entity.id
_entity.type
_entity.pdbx_description
1 polymer ?
#
loop_
_entity_poly.entity_id
_entity_poly.type
_entity_poly.pdbx_seq_one_letter_code
_entity_poly.pdbx_strand_id
1 'polypeptide(L)' 'HITLHPNWENVKHSDWHIDHIFPIKAFVEHGVTDLKVINALDNLQPILKENNLLKSDNYDKKEFKAYLQKCK' A
#
# COMPACT_ATOMS: atom_id res chain seq x y z
N HIS A 1 7.75 -6.85 22.42
CA HIS A 1 6.38 -6.31 22.35
C HIS A 1 6.42 -5.03 21.52
N ILE A 2 5.39 -4.73 20.71
CA ILE A 2 5.40 -3.54 19.83
C ILE A 2 5.55 -2.21 20.60
N THR A 3 5.12 -2.19 21.86
CA THR A 3 5.27 -1.05 22.78
C THR A 3 6.71 -0.66 23.12
N LEU A 4 7.69 -1.51 22.81
CA LEU A 4 9.12 -1.21 23.02
C LEU A 4 9.77 -0.57 21.78
N HIS A 5 9.03 -0.42 20.68
CA HIS A 5 9.56 0.17 19.47
C HIS A 5 9.81 1.68 19.69
N PRO A 6 10.96 2.24 19.24
CA PRO A 6 11.29 3.66 19.45
C PRO A 6 10.22 4.64 18.94
N ASN A 7 9.46 4.23 17.93
CA ASN A 7 8.39 5.04 17.33
C ASN A 7 6.99 4.81 17.96
N TRP A 8 6.87 3.94 18.98
CA TRP A 8 5.57 3.57 19.56
C TRP A 8 4.75 4.78 20.01
N GLU A 9 5.40 5.73 20.69
CA GLU A 9 4.74 6.93 21.21
C GLU A 9 4.08 7.79 20.14
N ASN A 10 4.64 7.80 18.92
CA ASN A 10 4.14 8.61 17.82
C ASN A 10 2.98 7.95 17.07
N VAL A 11 2.91 6.61 17.06
CA VAL A 11 1.94 5.88 16.23
C VAL A 11 0.74 5.34 17.02
N LYS A 12 0.85 5.21 18.35
CA LYS A 12 -0.12 4.49 19.18
C LYS A 12 -1.52 5.11 19.28
N HIS A 13 -1.69 6.39 18.98
CA HIS A 13 -2.96 7.11 19.15
C HIS A 13 -3.67 7.45 17.84
N SER A 14 -3.18 6.95 16.71
CA SER A 14 -3.75 7.22 15.40
C SER A 14 -4.50 6.01 14.85
N ASP A 15 -5.49 6.26 13.99
CA ASP A 15 -6.25 5.23 13.28
C ASP A 15 -5.51 4.89 11.97
N TRP A 16 -4.75 3.80 12.01
CA TRP A 16 -3.93 3.33 10.89
C TRP A 16 -4.64 2.24 10.12
N HIS A 17 -4.61 2.36 8.80
CA HIS A 17 -4.99 1.31 7.88
C HIS A 17 -3.74 0.73 7.21
N ILE A 18 -3.77 -0.57 6.93
CA ILE A 18 -2.87 -1.18 5.94
C ILE A 18 -3.53 -0.97 4.58
N ASP A 19 -2.86 -0.25 3.70
CA ASP A 19 -3.35 0.09 2.36
C ASP A 19 -2.36 -0.38 1.29
N HIS A 20 -2.87 -0.59 0.06
CA HIS A 20 -2.03 -0.88 -1.09
C HIS A 20 -1.49 0.41 -1.70
N ILE A 21 -0.18 0.52 -1.89
CA ILE A 21 0.47 1.64 -2.60
C ILE A 21 -0.18 1.79 -3.98
N PHE A 22 -0.22 0.70 -4.75
CA PHE A 22 -1.03 0.58 -5.96
C PHE A 22 -2.30 -0.23 -5.66
N PRO A 23 -3.50 0.31 -5.89
CA PRO A 23 -4.75 -0.35 -5.57
C PRO A 23 -4.94 -1.61 -6.43
N ILE A 24 -5.74 -2.56 -5.94
CA ILE A 24 -6.07 -3.81 -6.66
C ILE A 24 -6.55 -3.52 -8.10
N LYS A 25 -7.30 -2.44 -8.30
CA LYS A 25 -7.75 -1.97 -9.63
C LYS A 25 -6.60 -1.79 -10.63
N ALA A 26 -5.46 -1.24 -10.20
CA ALA A 26 -4.30 -1.04 -11.07
C ALA A 26 -3.77 -2.37 -11.64
N PHE A 27 -3.72 -3.41 -10.80
CA PHE A 27 -3.29 -4.75 -11.20
C PHE A 27 -4.29 -5.41 -12.15
N VAL A 28 -5.59 -5.36 -11.82
CA VAL A 28 -6.65 -5.94 -12.65
C VAL A 28 -6.69 -5.28 -14.03
N GLU A 29 -6.56 -3.95 -14.10
CA GLU A 29 -6.51 -3.20 -15.38
C GLU A 29 -5.31 -3.59 -16.27
N HIS A 30 -4.24 -4.14 -15.70
CA HIS A 30 -3.05 -4.59 -16.43
C HIS A 30 -2.96 -6.12 -16.52
N GLY A 31 -4.04 -6.85 -16.21
CA GLY A 31 -4.12 -8.31 -16.34
C GLY A 31 -3.34 -9.09 -15.28
N VAL A 32 -2.92 -8.45 -14.18
CA VAL A 32 -2.23 -9.11 -13.07
C VAL A 32 -3.27 -9.59 -12.06
N THR A 33 -3.35 -10.91 -11.88
CA THR A 33 -4.30 -11.57 -10.96
C THR A 33 -3.62 -12.38 -9.87
N ASP A 34 -2.28 -12.45 -9.87
CA ASP A 34 -1.52 -13.16 -8.84
C ASP A 34 -1.62 -12.40 -7.51
N LEU A 35 -2.34 -13.01 -6.56
CA LEU A 35 -2.55 -12.46 -5.22
C LEU A 35 -1.24 -12.25 -4.45
N LYS A 36 -0.17 -13.00 -4.76
CA LYS A 36 1.14 -12.80 -4.13
C LYS A 36 1.78 -11.50 -4.56
N VAL A 37 1.61 -11.12 -5.83
CA VAL A 37 2.14 -9.86 -6.38
C VAL A 37 1.29 -8.68 -5.89
N ILE A 38 -0.03 -8.83 -5.85
CA ILE A 38 -0.95 -7.79 -5.38
C ILE A 38 -0.72 -7.48 -3.90
N ASN A 39 -0.56 -8.52 -3.06
CA ASN A 39 -0.38 -8.38 -1.61
C ASN A 39 1.09 -8.44 -1.17
N ALA A 40 2.02 -8.18 -2.08
CA ALA A 40 3.44 -8.13 -1.75
C ALA A 40 3.71 -7.00 -0.74
N LEU A 41 4.61 -7.23 0.21
CA LEU A 41 4.90 -6.27 1.29
C LEU A 41 5.44 -4.93 0.77
N ASP A 42 6.07 -4.92 -0.41
CA ASP A 42 6.55 -3.72 -1.09
C ASP A 42 5.43 -2.94 -1.80
N ASN A 43 4.24 -3.51 -1.93
CA ASN A 43 3.01 -2.82 -2.34
C ASN A 43 2.10 -2.47 -1.16
N LEU A 44 2.48 -2.76 0.09
CA LEU A 44 1.68 -2.42 1.26
C LEU A 44 2.31 -1.27 2.05
N GLN A 45 1.49 -0.36 2.56
CA GLN A 45 1.93 0.74 3.39
C GLN A 45 0.97 0.99 4.57
N PRO A 46 1.49 1.35 5.75
CA PRO A 46 0.68 1.94 6.80
C PRO A 46 0.33 3.37 6.42
N ILE A 47 -0.95 3.71 6.46
CA ILE A 47 -1.44 5.05 6.17
C ILE A 47 -2.53 5.42 7.17
N LEU A 48 -2.67 6.71 7.48
CA LEU A 48 -3.80 7.18 8.30
C LEU A 48 -5.11 6.92 7.55
N LYS A 49 -6.14 6.52 8.29
CA LYS A 49 -7.48 6.26 7.73
C LYS A 49 -8.01 7.39 6.85
N GLU A 50 -7.86 8.64 7.29
CA GLU A 50 -8.30 9.81 6.52
C GLU A 50 -7.60 9.91 5.16
N ASN A 51 -6.28 9.68 5.13
CA ASN A 51 -5.49 9.70 3.90
C ASN A 51 -5.84 8.52 2.99
N ASN A 52 -6.12 7.34 3.56
CA ASN A 52 -6.60 6.18 2.81
C ASN A 52 -7.93 6.48 2.10
N LEU A 53 -8.88 7.07 2.82
CA LEU A 53 -10.19 7.43 2.27
C LEU A 53 -10.08 8.49 1.17
N LEU A 54 -9.17 9.47 1.33
CA LEU A 54 -8.88 10.48 0.31
C LEU A 54 -8.20 9.89 -0.93
N LYS A 55 -7.27 8.94 -0.76
CA LYS A 55 -6.54 8.28 -1.85
C LYS A 55 -7.49 7.47 -2.75
N SER A 56 -8.45 6.76 -2.18
CA SER A 56 -9.37 5.88 -2.93
C SER A 56 -8.58 4.87 -3.79
N ASP A 57 -9.05 4.59 -5.01
CA ASP A 57 -8.44 3.75 -6.02
C ASP A 57 -7.55 4.55 -7.02
N ASN A 58 -7.11 5.75 -6.66
CA ASN A 58 -6.24 6.56 -7.51
C ASN A 58 -4.80 6.06 -7.48
N TYR A 59 -4.15 6.07 -8.64
CA TYR A 59 -2.74 5.70 -8.77
C TYR A 59 -2.10 6.33 -10.01
N ASP A 60 -0.79 6.56 -9.95
CA ASP A 60 -0.02 7.01 -11.11
C ASP A 60 0.36 5.82 -12.01
N LYS A 61 -0.04 5.87 -13.28
CA LYS A 61 0.20 4.79 -14.24
C LYS A 61 1.67 4.64 -14.62
N LYS A 62 2.45 5.72 -14.61
CA LYS A 62 3.88 5.70 -14.93
C LYS A 62 4.65 5.04 -13.79
N GLU A 63 4.34 5.39 -12.54
CA GLU A 63 4.91 4.76 -11.35
C GLU A 63 4.54 3.28 -11.28
N PHE A 64 3.28 2.92 -11.55
CA PHE A 64 2.86 1.52 -11.54
C PHE A 64 3.60 0.68 -12.57
N LYS A 65 3.81 1.21 -13.78
CA LYS A 65 4.61 0.54 -14.81
C LYS A 65 6.07 0.33 -14.37
N ALA A 66 6.66 1.32 -13.69
CA ALA A 66 8.00 1.19 -13.14
C ALA A 66 8.06 0.13 -12.03
N TYR A 67 7.04 0.07 -11.16
CA TYR A 67 6.90 -0.98 -10.15
C TYR A 67 6.87 -2.37 -10.77
N LEU A 68 6.02 -2.60 -11.78
CA LEU A 68 5.94 -3.91 -12.46
C LEU A 68 7.24 -4.33 -13.17
N GLN A 69 8.07 -3.38 -13.59
CA GLN A 69 9.38 -3.68 -14.18
C GLN A 69 10.41 -4.11 -13.13
N LYS A 70 10.30 -3.61 -11.90
CA LYS A 70 11.21 -3.95 -10.79
C LYS A 70 10.94 -5.35 -10.23
N CYS A 71 9.68 -5.82 -10.30
CA CYS A 71 9.27 -7.12 -9.78
C CYS A 71 9.46 -8.29 -10.79
N LYS A 72 9.99 -8.02 -11.99
CA LYS A 72 10.41 -9.04 -12.97
C LYS A 72 11.87 -9.41 -12.75
#